data_AF-A0A7E5WNY4-F1
#
_entry.id   AF-A0A7E5WNY4-F1
#
_cell.length_a   1.000
_cell.length_b   1.000
_cell.length_c   1.000
_cell.angle_alpha   90.00
_cell.angle_beta   90.00
_cell.angle_gamma   90.00
#
_symmetry.space_group_name_H-M   'P 1'
#
loop_
_entity.id
_entity.type
_entity.pdbx_description
1 polymer ?
#
loop_
_entity_poly.entity_id
_entity_poly.type
_entity_poly.pdbx_seq_one_letter_code
_entity_poly.pdbx_strand_id
1 'polypeptide(L)' 'MALFGITLRYVWFAVPMGGFMIGKFLDDQETLRMTNFRDKSSLYGGLVEDGEKPTWP' A
#
# COMPACT_ATOMS: atom_id res chain seq x y z
N MET A 1 -34.09 13.33 3.10
CA MET A 1 -34.12 12.59 1.83
C MET A 1 -33.02 11.55 1.84
N ALA A 2 -33.35 10.27 1.83
CA ALA A 2 -32.38 9.19 1.66
C ALA A 2 -32.38 8.79 0.18
N LEU A 3 -31.23 8.86 -0.48
CA LEU A 3 -31.05 8.30 -1.82
C LEU A 3 -30.71 6.81 -1.63
N PHE A 4 -31.54 5.92 -2.16
CA PHE A 4 -31.34 4.46 -2.10
C PHE A 4 -31.16 3.87 -0.69
N GLY A 5 -31.87 4.39 0.33
CA GLY A 5 -31.78 3.89 1.71
C GLY A 5 -30.49 4.29 2.46
N ILE A 6 -29.53 4.91 1.77
CA ILE A 6 -28.33 5.47 2.36
C ILE A 6 -28.71 6.85 2.91
N THR A 7 -28.73 6.96 4.23
CA THR A 7 -28.83 8.25 4.92
C THR A 7 -27.46 8.91 5.00
N LEU A 8 -27.44 10.25 5.09
CA LEU A 8 -26.21 11.06 5.23
C LEU A 8 -25.31 10.63 6.40
N ARG A 9 -25.88 9.92 7.38
CA ARG A 9 -25.18 9.35 8.53
C ARG A 9 -24.19 8.23 8.14
N TYR A 10 -24.48 7.46 7.09
CA TYR A 10 -23.59 6.38 6.65
C TYR A 10 -22.36 6.89 5.89
N VAL A 11 -22.41 8.11 5.34
CA VAL A 11 -21.27 8.76 4.68
C VAL A 11 -20.12 8.99 5.66
N TRP A 12 -20.43 9.18 6.95
CA TRP A 12 -19.40 9.33 7.99
C TRP A 12 -18.53 8.09 8.19
N PHE A 13 -18.98 6.90 7.81
CA PHE A 13 -18.12 5.70 7.81
C PHE A 13 -17.11 5.70 6.66
N ALA A 14 -17.38 6.44 5.57
CA ALA A 14 -16.45 6.55 4.45
C ALA A 14 -15.21 7.37 4.81
N VAL A 15 -15.28 8.25 5.82
CA VAL A 15 -14.16 9.10 6.26
C VAL A 15 -13.00 8.28 6.82
N PRO A 16 -13.17 7.40 7.84
CA PRO A 16 -12.07 6.58 8.33
C PRO A 16 -11.56 5.60 7.29
N MET A 17 -12.44 4.99 6.48
CA MET A 17 -12.02 4.10 5.40
C MET A 17 -11.20 4.84 4.34
N GLY A 18 -11.64 6.02 3.92
CA GLY A 18 -10.93 6.87 2.97
C GLY A 18 -9.56 7.30 3.50
N GLY A 19 -9.49 7.72 4.77
CA GLY A 19 -8.22 8.06 5.43
C GLY A 19 -7.25 6.88 5.47
N PHE A 20 -7.73 5.68 5.82
CA PHE A 20 -6.92 4.46 5.80
C PHE A 20 -6.39 4.13 4.41
N MET A 21 -7.25 4.17 3.37
CA MET A 21 -6.84 3.86 2.00
C MET A 21 -5.81 4.85 1.47
N ILE A 22 -5.98 6.15 1.77
CA ILE A 22 -5.02 7.19 1.40
C ILE A 22 -3.69 6.97 2.14
N GLY A 23 -3.73 6.72 3.46
CA GLY A 23 -2.54 6.42 4.24
C GLY A 23 -1.77 5.22 3.69
N LYS A 24 -2.45 4.10 3.45
CA LYS A 24 -1.86 2.92 2.83
C LYS A 24 -1.24 3.23 1.46
N PHE A 25 -1.93 4.00 0.63
CA PHE A 25 -1.40 4.37 -0.68
C PHE A 25 -0.08 5.17 -0.56
N LEU A 26 0.00 6.10 0.38
CA LEU A 26 1.22 6.86 0.64
C LEU A 26 2.37 5.97 1.15
N ASP A 27 2.07 5.04 2.06
CA ASP A 27 3.07 4.09 2.58
C ASP A 27 3.59 3.15 1.48
N ASP A 28 2.71 2.68 0.58
CA ASP A 28 3.08 1.84 -0.56
C ASP A 28 4.01 2.62 -1.52
N GLN A 29 3.74 3.92 -1.76
CA GLN A 29 4.63 4.77 -2.56
C GLN A 29 5.99 4.99 -1.91
N GLU A 30 6.05 5.20 -0.59
CA GLU A 30 7.33 5.36 0.10
C GLU A 30 8.12 4.05 0.11
N THR A 31 7.45 2.91 0.26
CA THR A 31 8.07 1.58 0.12
C THR A 31 8.74 1.41 -1.24
N LEU A 32 8.09 1.85 -2.32
CA LEU A 32 8.67 1.83 -3.67
C LEU A 32 9.90 2.74 -3.80
N ARG A 33 9.99 3.83 -3.04
CA ARG A 33 11.19 4.70 -3.01
C ARG A 33 12.35 4.06 -2.23
N MET A 34 12.05 3.17 -1.29
CA MET A 34 13.01 2.47 -0.44
C MET A 34 13.59 1.18 -1.05
N THR A 35 13.38 0.90 -2.34
CA THR A 35 13.84 -0.35 -2.97
C THR A 35 15.30 -0.33 -3.42
N ASN A 36 16.05 0.77 -3.23
CA ASN A 36 17.41 0.90 -3.78
C ASN A 36 18.42 -0.11 -3.20
N PHE A 37 18.25 -0.49 -1.92
CA PHE A 37 19.09 -1.48 -1.23
C PHE A 37 18.46 -2.88 -1.16
N ARG A 38 17.31 -3.06 -1.82
CA ARG A 38 16.64 -4.35 -1.91
C ARG A 38 17.56 -5.38 -2.58
N ASP A 39 17.55 -6.60 -2.04
CA ASP A 39 18.33 -7.74 -2.53
C ASP A 39 19.84 -7.48 -2.64
N LYS A 40 20.36 -6.55 -1.81
CA LYS A 40 21.79 -6.19 -1.72
C LYS A 40 22.36 -6.30 -0.31
N SER A 41 21.55 -6.72 0.66
CA SER A 41 22.00 -6.93 2.03
C SER A 41 22.95 -8.13 2.14
N SER A 42 23.81 -8.16 3.16
CA SER A 42 24.74 -9.28 3.36
C SER A 42 24.06 -10.63 3.59
N LEU A 43 22.78 -10.64 4.02
CA LEU A 43 22.03 -11.85 4.31
C LEU A 43 21.18 -12.33 3.13
N TYR A 44 20.64 -11.40 2.34
CA TYR A 44 19.66 -11.69 1.29
C TYR A 44 20.13 -11.30 -0.12
N GLY A 45 21.37 -10.83 -0.26
CA GLY A 45 21.94 -10.44 -1.53
C GLY A 45 22.19 -11.63 -2.45
N GLY A 46 21.70 -11.55 -3.69
CA GLY A 46 21.92 -12.59 -4.70
C GLY A 46 21.06 -13.85 -4.54
N LEU A 47 20.02 -13.83 -3.70
CA LEU A 47 19.06 -14.94 -3.59
C LEU A 47 17.99 -14.94 -4.69
N VAL A 48 17.82 -13.81 -5.40
CA VAL A 48 16.86 -13.67 -6.49
C VAL A 48 17.55 -14.06 -7.80
N GLU A 49 16.95 -14.99 -8.56
CA GLU A 49 17.51 -15.41 -9.84
C GLU A 49 17.35 -14.32 -10.92
N ASP A 50 18.22 -14.34 -11.93
CA ASP A 50 18.15 -13.40 -13.04
C ASP A 50 16.82 -13.56 -13.81
N GLY A 51 15.96 -12.54 -13.71
CA GLY A 51 14.64 -12.52 -14.35
C GLY A 51 13.47 -12.78 -13.40
N GLU A 52 13.73 -13.13 -12.13
CA GLU A 52 12.70 -13.21 -11.11
C GLU A 52 12.25 -11.84 -10.60
N LYS A 53 11.05 -11.81 -10.02
CA LYS A 53 10.56 -10.62 -9.34
C LYS A 53 11.41 -10.37 -8.09
N PRO A 54 11.64 -9.10 -7.74
CA PRO A 54 12.33 -8.76 -6.51
C PRO A 54 11.61 -9.29 -5.27
N THR A 55 12.33 -9.45 -4.17
CA THR A 55 11.76 -10.03 -2.93
C THR A 55 10.61 -9.20 -2.34
N TRP A 56 10.63 -7.87 -2.53
CA TRP A 56 9.57 -6.97 -2.06
C TRP A 56 9.60 -5.57 -2.72
N PRO A 57 8.55 -4.75 -2.69
CA PRO A 57 7.20 -5.20 -2.43
C PRO A 57 6.77 -6.25 -3.45
#